data_AF-A0A1L8D3Z7-F1
#
_entry.id   AF-A0A1L8D3Z7-F1
#
_cell.length_a   1.000
_cell.length_b   1.000
_cell.length_c   1.000
_cell.angle_alpha   90.00
_cell.angle_beta   90.00
_cell.angle_gamma   90.00
#
_symmetry.space_group_name_H-M   'P 1'
#
loop_
_entity.id
_entity.type
_entity.pdbx_description
1 polymer ?
#
loop_
_entity_poly.entity_id
_entity_poly.type
_entity_poly.pdbx_seq_one_letter_code
_entity_poly.pdbx_strand_id
1 'polypeptide(L)'
;FTVYDEEDQIQVIKECLKELNIDDKRFAPKAIAYHISSAKDKLISPRQYSDDADDLFKEKVAIIYNMYQEKLNKNNALDFDDLLYYAV
;
A
#
# COMPACT_ATOMS: atom_id res chain seq x y z
N PHE A 1 -7.07 6.46 -16.67
CA PHE A 1 -6.65 6.16 -15.30
C PHE A 1 -6.44 7.47 -14.57
N THR A 2 -6.64 7.50 -13.26
CA THR A 2 -6.37 8.68 -12.42
C THR A 2 -5.06 8.46 -11.67
N VAL A 3 -4.23 9.49 -11.53
CA VAL A 3 -2.99 9.41 -10.74
C VAL A 3 -3.26 10.01 -9.36
N TYR A 4 -3.06 9.22 -8.32
CA TYR A 4 -3.30 9.61 -6.93
C TYR A 4 -2.07 10.30 -6.35
N ASP A 5 -2.30 11.44 -5.69
CA ASP A 5 -1.28 12.13 -4.90
C ASP A 5 -1.13 11.51 -3.50
N GLU A 6 -0.23 12.05 -2.67
CA GLU A 6 0.02 11.52 -1.32
C GLU A 6 -1.24 11.54 -0.43
N GLU A 7 -2.10 12.55 -0.56
CA GLU A 7 -3.30 12.67 0.26
C GLU A 7 -4.34 11.60 -0.12
N ASP A 8 -4.52 11.38 -1.43
CA ASP A 8 -5.37 10.32 -1.96
C ASP A 8 -4.89 8.93 -1.52
N GLN A 9 -3.58 8.66 -1.59
CA GLN A 9 -2.99 7.39 -1.16
C GLN A 9 -3.26 7.13 0.33
N ILE A 10 -3.02 8.13 1.18
CA ILE A 10 -3.29 8.04 2.63
C ILE A 10 -4.77 7.76 2.87
N GLN A 11 -5.68 8.36 2.10
CA GLN A 11 -7.10 8.15 2.24
C GLN A 11 -7.51 6.71 1.91
N VAL A 12 -6.99 6.14 0.82
CA VAL A 12 -7.22 4.72 0.48
C VAL A 12 -6.67 3.79 1.56
N ILE A 13 -5.50 4.08 2.11
CA ILE A 13 -4.92 3.27 3.20
C ILE A 13 -5.80 3.32 4.45
N LYS A 14 -6.34 4.49 4.81
CA LYS A 14 -7.30 4.60 5.93
C LYS A 14 -8.55 3.77 5.70
N GLU A 15 -9.05 3.72 4.48
CA GLU A 15 -10.18 2.84 4.13
C GLU A 15 -9.81 1.36 4.31
N CYS A 16 -8.63 0.95 3.84
CA CYS A 16 -8.14 -0.42 4.02
C CYS A 16 -8.05 -0.79 5.52
N LEU A 17 -7.50 0.10 6.34
CA LEU A 17 -7.40 -0.10 7.79
C LEU A 17 -8.79 -0.29 8.43
N LYS A 18 -9.76 0.53 8.03
CA LYS A 18 -11.14 0.45 8.51
C LYS A 18 -11.80 -0.87 8.12
N GLU A 19 -11.65 -1.31 6.87
CA GLU A 19 -12.22 -2.58 6.37
C GLU A 19 -11.58 -3.79 7.06
N LEU A 20 -10.28 -3.74 7.31
CA LEU A 20 -9.53 -4.79 7.99
C LEU A 20 -9.68 -4.77 9.52
N ASN A 21 -10.42 -3.80 10.07
CA ASN A 21 -10.54 -3.56 11.51
C ASN A 21 -9.19 -3.41 12.23
N ILE A 22 -8.25 -2.69 11.60
CA ILE A 22 -6.93 -2.39 12.13
C ILE A 22 -6.92 -0.99 12.76
N ASP A 23 -6.37 -0.88 13.97
CA ASP A 23 -6.23 0.38 14.71
C ASP A 23 -5.19 1.30 14.06
N ASP A 24 -5.64 2.48 13.61
CA ASP A 24 -4.83 3.49 12.92
C ASP A 24 -3.82 4.19 13.85
N LYS A 25 -3.97 4.09 15.17
CA LYS A 25 -2.98 4.59 16.14
C LYS A 25 -1.78 3.67 16.25
N ARG A 26 -2.01 2.36 16.07
CA ARG A 26 -0.93 1.35 16.07
C ARG A 26 -0.30 1.22 14.69
N PHE A 27 -1.10 1.41 13.64
CA PHE A 27 -0.70 1.29 12.25
C PHE A 27 -0.95 2.61 11.53
N ALA A 28 -0.04 3.56 11.74
CA ALA A 28 -0.17 4.91 11.19
C ALA A 28 -0.23 4.88 9.65
N PRO A 29 -1.28 5.44 9.01
CA PRO A 29 -1.44 5.39 7.55
C PRO A 29 -0.23 5.91 6.77
N LYS A 30 0.41 6.98 7.26
CA LYS A 30 1.63 7.55 6.64
C LYS A 30 2.82 6.60 6.68
N ALA A 31 2.99 5.86 7.78
CA ALA A 31 4.06 4.88 7.88
C ALA A 31 3.82 3.73 6.89
N ILE A 32 2.58 3.25 6.80
CA ILE A 32 2.20 2.21 5.83
C ILE A 32 2.46 2.68 4.39
N ALA A 33 2.04 3.90 4.04
CA ALA A 33 2.29 4.49 2.71
C ALA A 33 3.77 4.46 2.36
N TYR A 34 4.64 4.90 3.29
CA TYR A 34 6.09 4.85 3.11
C TYR A 34 6.63 3.43 2.88
N HIS A 35 6.14 2.44 3.63
CA HIS A 35 6.57 1.05 3.45
C HIS A 35 6.10 0.47 2.10
N ILE A 36 4.90 0.81 1.64
CA ILE A 36 4.38 0.41 0.33
C ILE A 36 5.21 1.05 -0.78
N SER A 37 5.44 2.37 -0.70
CA SER A 37 6.26 3.12 -1.64
C SER A 37 7.67 2.53 -1.75
N SER A 38 8.34 2.30 -0.61
CA SER A 38 9.67 1.67 -0.58
C SER A 38 9.69 0.24 -1.13
N ALA A 39 8.59 -0.50 -1.04
CA ALA A 39 8.45 -1.81 -1.65
C ALA A 39 8.37 -1.70 -3.18
N LYS A 40 7.54 -0.78 -3.69
CA LYS A 40 7.39 -0.51 -5.12
C LYS A 40 8.68 -0.03 -5.76
N ASP A 41 9.42 0.87 -5.09
CA ASP A 41 10.75 1.32 -5.55
C ASP A 41 11.74 0.16 -5.73
N LYS A 42 11.60 -0.90 -4.94
CA LYS A 42 12.44 -2.11 -4.99
C LYS A 42 11.86 -3.20 -5.89
N LEU A 43 10.78 -2.91 -6.61
CA LEU A 43 10.04 -3.84 -7.45
C LEU A 43 9.51 -5.05 -6.67
N ILE A 44 9.12 -4.84 -5.41
CA ILE A 44 8.59 -5.87 -4.52
C ILE A 44 7.07 -5.86 -4.59
N SER A 45 6.48 -6.94 -5.11
CA SER A 45 5.03 -7.14 -5.11
C SER A 45 4.47 -7.37 -3.70
N PRO A 46 3.15 -7.17 -3.47
CA PRO A 46 2.53 -7.44 -2.17
C PRO A 46 2.79 -8.86 -1.66
N ARG A 47 2.84 -9.85 -2.56
CA ARG A 47 3.15 -11.24 -2.22
C ARG A 47 4.60 -11.39 -1.74
N GLN A 48 5.56 -10.85 -2.48
CA GLN A 48 6.98 -10.89 -2.06
C GLN A 48 7.20 -10.15 -0.75
N TYR A 49 6.52 -9.00 -0.57
CA TYR A 49 6.58 -8.27 0.69
C TYR A 49 6.06 -9.12 1.86
N SER A 50 5.00 -9.90 1.65
CA SER A 50 4.48 -10.85 2.64
C SER A 50 5.46 -11.98 2.94
N ASP A 51 6.15 -12.51 1.94
CA ASP A 51 7.12 -13.59 2.09
C ASP A 51 8.37 -13.12 2.85
N ASP A 52 8.76 -11.86 2.71
CA ASP A 52 9.89 -11.21 3.38
C ASP A 52 9.54 -10.62 4.76
N ALA A 53 8.28 -10.71 5.20
CA ALA A 53 7.85 -10.16 6.47
C ALA A 53 8.44 -10.95 7.65
N ASP A 54 9.20 -10.26 8.50
CA ASP A 54 9.90 -10.81 9.68
C ASP A 54 9.28 -10.35 11.01
N ASP A 55 8.26 -9.49 10.96
CA ASP A 55 7.54 -8.98 12.11
C ASP A 55 6.05 -8.76 11.82
N LEU A 56 5.26 -8.66 12.90
CA LEU A 56 3.81 -8.47 12.83
C LEU A 56 3.42 -7.16 12.16
N PHE A 57 4.28 -6.13 12.18
CA PHE A 57 4.00 -4.87 11.51
C PHE A 57 4.06 -5.05 10.00
N LYS A 58 5.13 -5.64 9.47
CA LYS A 58 5.30 -5.94 8.05
C LYS A 58 4.26 -6.91 7.54
N GLU A 59 3.89 -7.93 8.32
CA GLU A 59 2.77 -8.83 7.96
C GLU A 59 1.47 -8.05 7.72
N LYS A 60 1.16 -7.08 8.58
CA LYS A 60 -0.03 -6.23 8.41
C LYS A 60 0.11 -5.29 7.23
N VAL A 61 1.29 -4.70 7.02
CA VAL A 61 1.57 -3.88 5.85
C VAL A 61 1.38 -4.68 4.56
N ALA A 62 1.79 -5.95 4.51
CA ALA A 62 1.60 -6.81 3.34
C ALA A 62 0.12 -6.99 2.98
N ILE A 63 -0.72 -7.26 3.99
CA ILE A 63 -2.17 -7.40 3.83
C ILE A 63 -2.79 -6.08 3.34
N ILE A 64 -2.40 -4.97 3.95
CA ILE A 64 -2.88 -3.63 3.56
C ILE A 64 -2.43 -3.29 2.14
N TYR A 65 -1.19 -3.60 1.79
CA TYR A 65 -0.62 -3.35 0.47
C TYR A 65 -1.41 -4.08 -0.61
N ASN A 66 -1.73 -5.36 -0.39
CA ASN A 66 -2.53 -6.12 -1.35
C ASN A 66 -3.92 -5.47 -1.56
N MET A 67 -4.63 -5.16 -0.47
CA MET A 67 -5.95 -4.52 -0.54
C MET A 67 -5.90 -3.12 -1.17
N TYR A 68 -4.86 -2.36 -0.86
CA TYR A 68 -4.59 -1.04 -1.43
C TYR A 68 -4.46 -1.13 -2.96
N GLN A 69 -3.63 -2.05 -3.46
CA GLN A 69 -3.44 -2.23 -4.91
C GLN A 69 -4.72 -2.71 -5.60
N GLU A 70 -5.50 -3.59 -4.96
CA GLU A 70 -6.81 -3.99 -5.46
C GLU A 70 -7.79 -2.81 -5.58
N LYS A 71 -7.80 -1.89 -4.61
CA LYS A 71 -8.64 -0.70 -4.64
C LYS A 71 -8.23 0.27 -5.74
N LEU A 72 -6.92 0.52 -5.90
CA LEU A 72 -6.41 1.34 -7.02
C LEU A 72 -6.86 0.76 -8.36
N ASN A 73 -6.66 -0.56 -8.56
CA ASN A 73 -7.08 -1.25 -9.78
C ASN A 73 -8.59 -1.15 -10.03
N LYS A 74 -9.42 -1.37 -9.00
CA LYS A 74 -10.90 -1.24 -9.09
C LYS A 74 -11.33 0.17 -9.49
N ASN A 75 -10.61 1.19 -9.03
CA ASN A 75 -10.89 2.59 -9.33
C ASN A 75 -10.25 3.07 -10.64
N ASN A 76 -9.60 2.18 -11.42
CA ASN A 76 -8.76 2.54 -12.56
C ASN A 76 -7.78 3.67 -12.20
N ALA A 77 -7.21 3.61 -11.01
CA ALA A 77 -6.26 4.54 -10.45
C ALA A 77 -4.87 3.92 -10.35
N LEU A 78 -3.85 4.77 -10.35
CA LEU A 78 -2.45 4.44 -10.12
C LEU A 78 -1.87 5.48 -9.17
N ASP A 79 -0.86 5.12 -8.38
CA ASP A 79 -0.04 6.12 -7.70
C ASP A 79 1.25 6.42 -8.50
N PHE A 80 2.01 7.42 -8.05
CA PHE A 80 3.27 7.78 -8.72
C PHE A 80 4.29 6.62 -8.73
N ASP A 81 4.34 5.83 -7.67
CA ASP A 81 5.27 4.72 -7.54
C ASP A 81 4.90 3.57 -8.50
N ASP A 82 3.60 3.35 -8.75
CA ASP A 82 3.12 2.43 -9.78
C ASP A 82 3.59 2.83 -11.17
N LEU A 83 3.61 4.13 -11.50
CA LEU A 83 4.10 4.60 -12.79
C LEU A 83 5.59 4.26 -12.97
N LEU A 84 6.39 4.39 -11.91
CA LEU A 84 7.80 4.00 -11.94
C LEU A 84 7.95 2.47 -12.03
N TYR A 85 7.19 1.74 -11.21
CA TYR A 85 7.20 0.28 -11.17
C TYR A 85 6.87 -0.35 -12.53
N TYR A 86 5.85 0.15 -13.24
CA TYR A 86 5.44 -0.37 -14.54
C TYR A 86 6.27 0.13 -15.73
N ALA A 87 7.05 1.21 -15.54
CA ALA A 87 7.91 1.75 -16.57
C ALA A 87 9.23 0.97 -16.72
N VAL A 88 9.59 0.15 -15.73
CA VAL A 88 10.84 -0.61 -15.65
C VAL A 88 10.66 -2.06 -16.08
#